data_AF-A0A5C1HWW1-F1
#
_entry.id   AF-A0A5C1HWW1-F1
#
_cell.length_a   1.000
_cell.length_b   1.000
_cell.length_c   1.000
_cell.angle_alpha   90.00
_cell.angle_beta   90.00
_cell.angle_gamma   90.00
#
_symmetry.space_group_name_H-M   'P 1'
#
loop_
_entity.id
_entity.type
_entity.pdbx_description
1 polymer ?
#
loop_
_entity_poly.entity_id
_entity_poly.type
_entity_poly.pdbx_seq_one_letter_code
_entity_poly.pdbx_strand_id
1 'polypeptide(L)'
;MKKSDIYEVAIKVLGIYLLVADISKLPNLITFIGNHTGSPGEQPTDHENLVLVNSLNFIFLMVLAILLIAGTKRITRWITRESDYKENAKLFAERNIIYEISLVIIGGLLLVSTAPDFLYHMYTLINGNEQSNIIAEGSKIFIGIITVAFAKRIGAYFAK
;
A
#
# COMPACT_ATOMS: atom_id res chain seq x y z
N MET A 1 0.53 22.48 15.37
CA MET A 1 0.50 21.04 15.03
C MET A 1 1.82 20.43 15.43
N LYS A 2 1.82 19.24 15.99
CA LYS A 2 3.03 18.44 16.21
C LYS A 2 3.39 17.70 14.93
N LYS A 3 4.66 17.29 14.77
CA LYS A 3 5.05 16.44 13.63
C LYS A 3 4.22 15.17 13.55
N SER A 4 3.88 14.58 14.71
CA SER A 4 2.95 13.44 14.81
C SER A 4 1.60 13.68 14.15
N ASP A 5 1.07 14.90 14.21
CA ASP A 5 -0.24 15.22 13.64
C ASP A 5 -0.17 15.21 12.10
N ILE A 6 0.96 15.59 11.53
CA ILE A 6 1.18 15.55 10.08
C ILE A 6 1.29 14.10 9.60
N TYR A 7 1.97 13.23 10.34
CA TYR A 7 1.99 11.79 10.05
C TYR A 7 0.59 11.17 10.14
N GLU A 8 -0.22 11.56 11.13
CA GLU A 8 -1.60 11.09 11.23
C GLU A 8 -2.44 11.53 10.02
N VAL A 9 -2.33 12.80 9.62
CA VAL A 9 -3.01 13.30 8.42
C VAL A 9 -2.54 12.56 7.16
N ALA A 10 -1.23 12.37 7.00
CA ALA A 10 -0.63 11.65 5.89
C ALA A 10 -1.16 10.21 5.76
N ILE A 11 -1.17 9.45 6.86
CA ILE A 11 -1.65 8.06 6.88
C ILE A 11 -3.16 8.00 6.60
N LYS A 12 -3.96 8.97 7.11
CA LYS A 12 -5.40 9.06 6.77
C LYS A 12 -5.63 9.36 5.31
N VAL A 13 -4.90 10.31 4.73
CA VAL A 13 -4.98 10.65 3.31
C VAL A 13 -4.61 9.43 2.46
N LEU A 14 -3.56 8.69 2.84
CA LEU A 14 -3.18 7.43 2.20
C LEU A 14 -4.29 6.39 2.28
N GLY A 15 -4.88 6.19 3.46
CA GLY A 15 -5.98 5.24 3.66
C GLY A 15 -7.24 5.62 2.86
N ILE A 16 -7.60 6.91 2.83
CA ILE A 16 -8.72 7.42 2.02
C ILE A 16 -8.43 7.23 0.53
N TYR A 17 -7.21 7.52 0.07
CA TYR A 17 -6.82 7.31 -1.31
C TYR A 17 -6.96 5.84 -1.71
N LEU A 18 -6.44 4.90 -0.88
CA LEU A 18 -6.59 3.47 -1.12
C LEU A 18 -8.06 3.05 -1.17
N LEU A 19 -8.87 3.53 -0.22
CA LEU A 19 -10.30 3.24 -0.19
C LEU A 19 -11.01 3.71 -1.47
N VAL A 20 -10.73 4.93 -1.93
CA VAL A 20 -11.31 5.48 -3.17
C VAL A 20 -10.83 4.70 -4.40
N ALA A 21 -9.53 4.38 -4.46
CA ALA A 21 -8.95 3.58 -5.53
C ALA A 21 -9.58 2.18 -5.59
N ASP A 22 -9.77 1.53 -4.45
CA ASP A 22 -10.42 0.22 -4.38
C ASP A 22 -11.89 0.32 -4.77
N ILE A 23 -12.66 1.28 -4.22
CA ILE A 23 -14.06 1.49 -4.62
C ILE A 23 -14.19 1.71 -6.14
N SER A 24 -13.26 2.43 -6.76
CA SER A 24 -13.27 2.63 -8.22
C SER A 24 -13.03 1.36 -9.05
N LYS A 25 -12.41 0.33 -8.46
CA LYS A 25 -12.23 -0.99 -9.09
C LYS A 25 -13.46 -1.89 -8.93
N LEU A 26 -14.38 -1.57 -8.02
CA LEU A 26 -15.57 -2.38 -7.74
C LEU A 26 -16.41 -2.68 -9.01
N PRO A 27 -16.67 -1.72 -9.92
CA PRO A 27 -17.42 -2.02 -11.14
C PRO A 27 -16.71 -3.04 -12.05
N ASN A 28 -15.38 -2.95 -12.14
CA ASN A 28 -14.55 -3.88 -12.91
C ASN A 28 -14.54 -5.27 -12.27
N LEU A 29 -14.51 -5.35 -10.95
CA LEU A 29 -14.60 -6.62 -10.22
C LEU A 29 -15.98 -7.28 -10.44
N ILE A 30 -17.07 -6.52 -10.38
CA ILE A 30 -18.43 -7.05 -10.60
C ILE A 30 -18.58 -7.57 -12.05
N THR A 31 -18.09 -6.82 -13.03
CA THR A 31 -18.10 -7.27 -14.44
C THR A 31 -17.19 -8.48 -14.66
N PHE A 32 -16.02 -8.52 -14.02
CA PHE A 32 -15.13 -9.67 -14.06
C PHE A 32 -15.80 -10.93 -13.51
N ILE A 33 -16.42 -10.85 -12.32
CA ILE A 33 -17.18 -11.95 -11.71
C ILE A 33 -18.30 -12.40 -12.65
N GLY A 34 -19.14 -11.46 -13.13
CA GLY A 34 -20.28 -11.79 -13.99
C GLY A 34 -19.90 -12.50 -15.29
N ASN A 35 -18.77 -12.10 -15.90
CA ASN A 35 -18.27 -12.72 -17.13
C ASN A 35 -17.67 -14.11 -16.90
N HIS A 36 -17.06 -14.36 -15.74
CA HIS A 36 -16.38 -15.64 -15.44
C HIS A 36 -17.29 -16.67 -14.77
N THR A 37 -18.42 -16.27 -14.18
CA THR A 37 -19.42 -17.19 -13.62
C THR A 37 -20.44 -17.71 -14.64
N GLY A 38 -20.48 -17.13 -15.84
CA GLY A 38 -21.50 -17.42 -16.86
C GLY A 38 -21.02 -18.20 -18.10
N SER A 39 -19.73 -18.48 -18.24
CA SER A 39 -19.18 -19.12 -19.45
C SER A 39 -19.09 -20.65 -19.27
N PRO A 40 -19.85 -21.48 -20.00
CA PRO A 40 -19.89 -22.94 -19.78
C PRO A 40 -18.74 -23.71 -20.45
N GLY A 41 -17.72 -23.04 -20.98
CA GLY A 41 -16.85 -23.60 -22.03
C GLY A 41 -15.41 -23.95 -21.68
N GLU A 42 -14.84 -23.46 -20.59
CA GLU A 42 -13.42 -23.66 -20.25
C GLU A 42 -13.24 -24.26 -18.85
N GLN A 43 -12.13 -24.98 -18.64
CA GLN A 43 -11.88 -25.79 -17.45
C GLN A 43 -12.23 -25.03 -16.15
N PRO A 44 -13.21 -25.52 -15.36
CA PRO A 44 -13.84 -24.76 -14.29
C PRO A 44 -12.88 -24.34 -13.17
N THR A 45 -11.77 -25.05 -13.00
CA THR A 45 -10.84 -24.85 -11.88
C THR A 45 -10.00 -23.57 -11.96
N ASP A 46 -9.62 -23.13 -13.16
CA ASP A 46 -8.68 -22.00 -13.30
C ASP A 46 -9.41 -20.64 -13.21
N HIS A 47 -10.62 -20.58 -13.76
CA HIS A 47 -11.46 -19.37 -13.72
C HIS A 47 -12.01 -19.11 -12.32
N GLU A 48 -12.45 -20.16 -11.61
CA GLU A 48 -12.91 -20.05 -10.22
C GLU A 48 -11.80 -19.58 -9.28
N ASN A 49 -10.58 -20.10 -9.45
CA ASN A 49 -9.42 -19.69 -8.66
C ASN A 49 -9.06 -18.21 -8.89
N LEU A 50 -9.08 -17.74 -10.14
CA LEU A 50 -8.80 -16.32 -10.47
C LEU A 50 -9.84 -15.38 -9.86
N VAL A 51 -11.12 -15.74 -9.91
CA VAL A 51 -12.22 -14.96 -9.30
C VAL A 51 -12.05 -14.89 -7.79
N LEU A 52 -11.73 -16.01 -7.15
CA LEU A 52 -11.53 -16.10 -5.71
C LEU A 52 -10.34 -15.24 -5.26
N VAL A 53 -9.20 -15.35 -5.96
CA VAL A 53 -7.98 -14.56 -5.65
C VAL A 53 -8.23 -13.07 -5.81
N ASN A 54 -8.84 -12.63 -6.92
CA ASN A 54 -9.12 -11.20 -7.13
C ASN A 54 -10.10 -10.65 -6.09
N SER A 55 -11.10 -11.44 -5.69
CA SER A 55 -12.05 -11.06 -4.64
C SER A 55 -11.36 -10.96 -3.27
N LEU A 56 -10.49 -11.90 -2.93
CA LEU A 56 -9.70 -11.85 -1.70
C LEU A 56 -8.73 -10.67 -1.68
N ASN A 57 -8.07 -10.37 -2.80
CA ASN A 57 -7.18 -9.21 -2.93
C ASN A 57 -7.97 -7.91 -2.69
N PHE A 58 -9.14 -7.78 -3.33
CA PHE A 58 -10.02 -6.63 -3.12
C PHE A 58 -10.43 -6.47 -1.65
N ILE A 59 -10.87 -7.55 -1.00
CA ILE A 59 -11.25 -7.54 0.42
C ILE A 59 -10.05 -7.16 1.30
N PHE A 60 -8.87 -7.72 1.02
CA PHE A 60 -7.65 -7.44 1.75
C PHE A 60 -7.28 -5.95 1.67
N LEU A 61 -7.28 -5.37 0.47
CA LEU A 61 -6.99 -3.96 0.26
C LEU A 61 -8.02 -3.05 0.94
N MET A 62 -9.31 -3.39 0.87
CA MET A 62 -10.38 -2.68 1.59
C MET A 62 -10.19 -2.70 3.11
N VAL A 63 -9.87 -3.88 3.67
CA VAL A 63 -9.58 -4.01 5.11
C VAL A 63 -8.36 -3.19 5.49
N LEU A 64 -7.31 -3.22 4.66
CA LEU A 64 -6.09 -2.46 4.89
C LEU A 64 -6.33 -0.95 4.84
N ALA A 65 -7.13 -0.46 3.89
CA ALA A 65 -7.53 0.93 3.81
C ALA A 65 -8.30 1.36 5.08
N ILE A 66 -9.26 0.55 5.53
CA ILE A 66 -10.00 0.81 6.78
C ILE A 66 -9.06 0.80 7.99
N LEU A 67 -8.10 -0.13 8.06
CA LEU A 67 -7.10 -0.17 9.13
C LEU A 67 -6.20 1.07 9.13
N LEU A 68 -5.82 1.61 7.98
CA LEU A 68 -5.05 2.85 7.88
C LEU A 68 -5.86 4.06 8.37
N ILE A 69 -7.16 4.14 8.03
CA ILE A 69 -8.05 5.23 8.43
C ILE A 69 -8.44 5.16 9.91
N ALA A 70 -8.76 3.97 10.44
CA ALA A 70 -9.20 3.79 11.82
C ALA A 70 -8.03 3.62 12.80
N GLY A 71 -6.96 2.96 12.36
CA GLY A 71 -5.76 2.66 13.14
C GLY A 71 -4.67 3.73 13.08
N THR A 72 -4.95 4.88 12.47
CA THR A 72 -3.95 5.91 12.15
C THR A 72 -3.11 6.33 13.36
N LYS A 73 -3.74 6.53 14.52
CA LYS A 73 -3.05 6.91 15.76
C LYS A 73 -2.05 5.84 16.23
N ARG A 74 -2.40 4.57 16.05
CA ARG A 74 -1.57 3.43 16.44
C ARG A 74 -0.38 3.27 15.50
N ILE A 75 -0.63 3.39 14.19
CA ILE A 75 0.40 3.33 13.14
C ILE A 75 1.36 4.50 13.26
N THR A 76 0.84 5.71 13.47
CA THR A 76 1.66 6.90 13.73
C THR A 76 2.61 6.64 14.87
N ARG A 77 2.13 6.08 15.98
CA ARG A 77 2.96 5.75 17.16
C ARG A 77 4.05 4.71 16.91
N TRP A 78 3.88 3.84 15.91
CA TRP A 78 4.91 2.86 15.53
C TRP A 78 6.00 3.47 14.65
N ILE A 79 5.65 4.51 13.89
CA ILE A 79 6.56 5.15 12.92
C ILE A 79 7.27 6.36 13.56
N THR A 80 6.59 7.11 14.43
CA THR A 80 7.14 8.31 15.08
C THR A 80 7.94 7.98 16.32
N ARG A 81 8.98 8.77 16.58
CA ARG A 81 9.79 8.70 17.81
C ARG A 81 9.23 9.66 18.85
N GLU A 82 9.62 9.48 20.12
CA GLU A 82 9.18 10.37 21.21
C GLU A 82 9.54 11.85 20.97
N SER A 83 10.59 12.15 20.20
CA SER A 83 10.96 13.50 19.79
C SER A 83 9.89 14.19 18.92
N ASP A 84 9.18 13.42 18.09
CA ASP A 84 8.21 13.94 17.13
C ASP A 84 6.89 14.36 17.79
N TYR A 85 6.69 13.94 19.05
CA TYR A 85 5.57 14.36 19.91
C TYR A 85 5.87 15.64 20.72
N LYS A 86 7.13 16.08 20.75
CA LYS A 86 7.59 17.25 21.50
C LYS A 86 7.85 18.47 20.60
N GLU A 87 8.27 18.24 19.35
CA GLU A 87 8.52 19.32 18.40
C GLU A 87 7.21 19.87 17.80
N ASN A 88 6.99 21.17 17.98
CA ASN A 88 5.95 21.91 17.27
C ASN A 88 6.37 22.07 15.80
N ALA A 89 5.61 21.48 14.88
CA ALA A 89 5.74 21.81 13.47
C ALA A 89 5.21 23.23 13.25
N LYS A 90 6.06 24.13 12.74
CA LYS A 90 5.60 25.41 12.20
C LYS A 90 4.65 25.09 11.03
N LEU A 91 3.59 25.89 10.87
CA LEU A 91 2.55 25.72 9.83
C LEU A 91 3.13 25.66 8.40
N PHE A 92 4.33 26.23 8.22
CA PHE A 92 5.23 25.93 7.12
C PHE A 92 6.27 24.93 7.62
N ALA A 93 5.99 23.63 7.44
CA ALA A 93 6.97 22.60 7.72
C ALA A 93 8.22 22.87 6.87
N GLU A 94 9.40 22.74 7.47
CA GLU A 94 10.66 22.82 6.73
C GLU A 94 10.63 21.80 5.57
N ARG A 95 11.20 22.16 4.42
CA ARG A 95 11.18 21.35 3.18
C ARG A 95 11.60 19.90 3.44
N ASN A 96 12.56 19.68 4.33
CA ASN A 96 13.03 18.36 4.77
C ASN A 96 11.90 17.47 5.33
N ILE A 97 11.01 18.01 6.17
CA ILE A 97 9.91 17.31 6.81
C ILE A 97 8.86 16.96 5.76
N ILE A 98 8.59 17.86 4.82
CA ILE A 98 7.66 17.60 3.71
C ILE A 98 8.18 16.43 2.88
N TYR A 99 9.44 16.45 2.46
CA TYR A 99 10.04 15.35 1.70
C TYR A 99 10.08 14.03 2.49
N GLU A 100 10.42 14.07 3.78
CA GLU A 100 10.41 12.90 4.66
C GLU A 100 9.02 12.26 4.69
N ILE A 101 7.98 13.06 4.95
CA ILE A 101 6.60 12.57 5.00
C ILE A 101 6.14 12.06 3.64
N SER A 102 6.45 12.76 2.55
CA SER A 102 6.12 12.32 1.19
C SER A 102 6.77 10.99 0.84
N LEU A 103 8.04 10.78 1.21
CA LEU A 103 8.74 9.51 0.97
C LEU A 103 8.15 8.37 1.79
N VAL A 104 7.75 8.62 3.05
CA VAL A 104 7.05 7.63 3.87
C VAL A 104 5.70 7.25 3.23
N ILE A 105 4.92 8.22 2.75
CA ILE A 105 3.65 7.96 2.08
C ILE A 105 3.88 7.15 0.80
N ILE A 106 4.77 7.59 -0.09
CA ILE A 106 5.02 6.94 -1.39
C ILE A 106 5.56 5.53 -1.19
N GLY A 107 6.54 5.36 -0.30
CA GLY A 107 7.10 4.05 0.00
C GLY A 107 6.07 3.12 0.65
N GLY A 108 5.24 3.64 1.57
CA GLY A 108 4.15 2.89 2.18
C GLY A 108 3.09 2.45 1.16
N LEU A 109 2.70 3.34 0.24
CA LEU A 109 1.74 3.06 -0.81
C LEU A 109 2.28 1.99 -1.77
N LEU A 110 3.56 2.08 -2.14
CA LEU A 110 4.25 1.07 -2.93
C LEU A 110 4.17 -0.30 -2.24
N LEU A 111 4.55 -0.38 -0.95
CA LEU A 111 4.50 -1.63 -0.19
C LEU A 111 3.09 -2.23 -0.14
N VAL A 112 2.09 -1.40 0.17
CA VAL A 112 0.69 -1.83 0.26
C VAL A 112 0.18 -2.33 -1.10
N SER A 113 0.53 -1.63 -2.18
CA SER A 113 0.07 -1.99 -3.53
C SER A 113 0.74 -3.24 -4.10
N THR A 114 2.01 -3.47 -3.76
CA THR A 114 2.84 -4.55 -4.32
C THR A 114 2.77 -5.83 -3.47
N ALA A 115 2.44 -5.73 -2.19
CA ALA A 115 2.38 -6.89 -1.29
C ALA A 115 1.42 -8.01 -1.77
N PRO A 116 0.18 -7.73 -2.23
CA PRO A 116 -0.72 -8.78 -2.69
C PRO A 116 -0.19 -9.51 -3.92
N ASP A 117 0.32 -8.76 -4.90
CA ASP A 117 0.86 -9.31 -6.15
C ASP A 117 2.09 -10.17 -5.87
N PHE A 118 2.98 -9.71 -4.97
CA PHE A 118 4.12 -10.49 -4.53
C PHE A 118 3.72 -11.81 -3.86
N LEU A 119 2.71 -11.79 -2.98
CA LEU A 119 2.20 -12.99 -2.32
C LEU A 119 1.54 -13.96 -3.31
N TYR A 120 0.79 -13.45 -4.28
CA TYR A 120 0.19 -14.25 -5.34
C TYR A 120 1.25 -14.94 -6.18
N HIS A 121 2.24 -14.19 -6.69
CA HIS A 121 3.32 -14.76 -7.50
C HIS A 121 4.18 -15.75 -6.70
N MET A 122 4.38 -15.50 -5.40
CA MET A 122 5.02 -16.48 -4.52
C MET A 122 4.25 -17.80 -4.42
N TYR A 123 2.93 -17.73 -4.33
CA TYR A 123 2.08 -18.92 -4.27
C TYR A 123 2.09 -19.69 -5.60
N THR A 124 2.01 -18.98 -6.74
CA THR A 124 2.05 -19.59 -8.07
C THR A 124 3.42 -20.11 -8.49
N LEU A 125 4.52 -19.65 -7.87
CA LEU A 125 5.86 -20.21 -8.07
C LEU A 125 5.93 -21.72 -7.81
N ILE A 126 5.09 -22.21 -6.90
CA ILE A 126 4.98 -23.64 -6.56
C ILE A 126 4.42 -24.44 -7.76
N ASN A 127 3.67 -23.78 -8.65
CA ASN A 127 2.94 -24.39 -9.77
C ASN A 127 3.51 -24.05 -11.16
N GLY A 128 4.50 -23.15 -11.27
CA GLY A 128 5.06 -22.76 -12.57
C GLY A 128 6.07 -21.61 -12.53
N ASN A 129 6.80 -21.42 -13.64
CA ASN A 129 7.99 -20.57 -13.76
C ASN A 129 7.67 -19.05 -13.81
N GLU A 130 7.19 -18.48 -12.70
CA GLU A 130 6.91 -17.03 -12.53
C GLU A 130 8.08 -16.26 -11.88
N GLN A 131 9.30 -16.78 -11.97
CA GLN A 131 10.47 -16.25 -11.27
C GLN A 131 10.77 -14.78 -11.60
N SER A 132 10.51 -14.34 -12.84
CA SER A 132 10.70 -12.94 -13.25
C SER A 132 9.74 -11.98 -12.53
N ASN A 133 8.48 -12.39 -12.34
CA ASN A 133 7.46 -11.56 -11.71
C ASN A 133 7.74 -11.40 -10.21
N ILE A 134 8.20 -12.46 -9.54
CA ILE A 134 8.60 -12.38 -8.13
C ILE A 134 9.80 -11.47 -7.94
N ILE A 135 10.81 -11.56 -8.82
CA ILE A 135 11.98 -10.68 -8.74
C ILE A 135 11.56 -9.22 -8.94
N ALA A 136 10.66 -8.96 -9.91
CA ALA A 136 10.13 -7.62 -10.15
C ALA A 136 9.35 -7.09 -8.94
N GLU A 137 8.36 -7.83 -8.43
CA GLU A 137 7.56 -7.40 -7.26
C GLU A 137 8.41 -7.32 -5.98
N GLY A 138 9.34 -8.25 -5.78
CA GLY A 138 10.29 -8.24 -4.67
C GLY A 138 11.21 -7.02 -4.70
N SER A 139 11.66 -6.60 -5.89
CA SER A 139 12.46 -5.38 -6.05
C SER A 139 11.66 -4.13 -5.68
N LYS A 140 10.37 -4.07 -6.04
CA LYS A 140 9.47 -2.97 -5.64
C LYS A 140 9.28 -2.96 -4.12
N ILE A 141 9.04 -4.11 -3.47
CA ILE A 141 8.97 -4.18 -2.00
C ILE A 141 10.27 -3.66 -1.38
N PHE A 142 11.43 -4.10 -1.87
CA PHE A 142 12.72 -3.65 -1.37
C PHE A 142 12.92 -2.13 -1.50
N ILE A 143 12.56 -1.55 -2.65
CA ILE A 143 12.59 -0.11 -2.88
C ILE A 143 11.64 0.60 -1.92
N GLY A 144 10.43 0.06 -1.68
CA GLY A 144 9.47 0.60 -0.73
C GLY A 144 10.02 0.63 0.69
N ILE A 145 10.64 -0.47 1.15
CA ILE A 145 11.27 -0.56 2.47
C ILE A 145 12.39 0.46 2.60
N ILE A 146 13.29 0.56 1.62
CA ILE A 146 14.38 1.55 1.64
C ILE A 146 13.83 2.97 1.70
N THR A 147 12.80 3.26 0.89
CA THR A 147 12.20 4.59 0.82
C THR A 147 11.59 5.00 2.15
N VAL A 148 10.89 4.09 2.84
CA VAL A 148 10.31 4.36 4.16
C VAL A 148 11.40 4.42 5.25
N ALA A 149 12.32 3.45 5.29
CA ALA A 149 13.33 3.34 6.33
C ALA A 149 14.36 4.49 6.29
N PHE A 150 14.68 4.97 5.09
CA PHE A 150 15.65 6.04 4.88
C PHE A 150 15.01 7.38 4.51
N ALA A 151 13.69 7.53 4.63
CA ALA A 151 12.93 8.73 4.27
C ALA A 151 13.56 10.02 4.81
N LYS A 152 14.05 10.00 6.06
CA LYS A 152 14.71 11.16 6.68
C LYS A 152 16.04 11.55 6.01
N ARG A 153 16.88 10.57 5.67
CA ARG A 153 18.17 10.83 5.02
C ARG A 153 17.98 11.31 3.59
N ILE A 154 17.06 10.67 2.87
CA ILE A 154 16.74 11.02 1.49
C ILE A 154 16.06 12.40 1.44
N GLY A 155 15.09 12.66 2.34
CA GLY A 155 14.41 13.95 2.45
C GLY A 155 15.34 15.11 2.82
N ALA A 156 16.32 14.88 3.70
CA ALA A 156 17.35 15.86 4.02
C ALA A 156 18.29 16.16 2.83
N TYR A 157 18.56 15.17 1.98
CA TYR A 157 19.35 15.36 0.77
C TYR A 157 18.62 16.23 -0.26
N PHE A 158 17.32 16.00 -0.47
CA PHE A 158 16.48 16.78 -1.41
C PHE A 158 16.07 18.17 -0.89
N ALA A 159 16.22 18.42 0.41
CA ALA A 159 15.91 19.71 1.03
C ALA A 159 17.09 20.69 1.02
N LYS A 160 18.28 20.24 0.59
CA LYS A 160 19.45 21.10 0.30
C LYS A 160 19.22 21.92 -0.96
#